data_AF-A0A136MZJ6-F1
#
_entry.id   AF-A0A136MZJ6-F1
#
_cell.length_a   1.000
_cell.length_b   1.000
_cell.length_c   1.000
_cell.angle_alpha   90.00
_cell.angle_beta   90.00
_cell.angle_gamma   90.00
#
_symmetry.space_group_name_H-M   'P 1'
#
loop_
_entity.id
_entity.type
_entity.pdbx_description
1 polymer ?
#
loop_
_entity_poly.entity_id
_entity_poly.type
_entity_poly.pdbx_seq_one_letter_code
_entity_poly.pdbx_strand_id
1 'polypeptide(L)'
;MKDRINKGDAYIVQTEKALDIQINEITEAENKISQLAQDKPDSAVLMEVGNWYTHRNNLERNLKRDQDQADKYQQLIKRGVEELAILQVDVETYTATYEQKMLQLVQHRKALNDLKNTLEVQQKLAQYAHELKDGTPCPLCGSEHHPKITHQEDVTDKQQQAKVQYETNEAAIHTLEKEKDKVLDILRKKGIQRKTI
;
A
#
# COMPACT_ATOMS: atom_id res chain seq x y z
N MET A 1 74.87 79.92 24.51
CA MET A 1 74.04 79.33 25.59
C MET A 1 72.55 79.59 25.35
N LYS A 2 72.13 80.85 25.07
CA LYS A 2 70.73 81.23 24.79
C LYS A 2 70.07 80.45 23.62
N ASP A 3 70.76 80.27 22.49
CA ASP A 3 70.19 79.53 21.35
C ASP A 3 69.92 78.03 21.60
N ARG A 4 70.66 77.42 22.54
CA ARG A 4 70.43 76.02 22.93
C ARG A 4 69.21 75.89 23.84
N ILE A 5 68.99 76.89 24.70
CA ILE A 5 67.83 76.95 25.59
C ILE A 5 66.56 77.17 24.76
N ASN A 6 66.55 78.15 23.85
CA ASN A 6 65.40 78.42 22.97
C ASN A 6 65.00 77.21 22.09
N LYS A 7 65.98 76.44 21.59
CA LYS A 7 65.71 75.20 20.83
C LYS A 7 65.18 74.08 21.72
N GLY A 8 65.66 73.98 22.96
CA GLY A 8 65.15 73.06 23.96
C GLY A 8 63.70 73.38 24.33
N ASP A 9 63.40 74.65 24.61
CA ASP A 9 62.06 75.12 24.95
C ASP A 9 61.07 74.86 23.81
N ALA A 10 61.47 75.12 22.56
CA ALA A 10 60.64 74.83 21.38
C ALA A 10 60.38 73.32 21.21
N TYR A 11 61.38 72.47 21.47
CA TYR A 11 61.23 71.02 21.41
C TYR A 11 60.32 70.49 22.52
N ILE A 12 60.42 71.03 23.74
CA ILE A 12 59.54 70.68 24.86
C ILE A 12 58.09 71.01 24.50
N VAL A 13 57.82 72.24 24.05
CA VAL A 13 56.47 72.66 23.65
C VAL A 13 55.91 71.82 22.50
N GLN A 14 56.75 71.44 21.53
CA GLN A 14 56.33 70.55 20.44
C GLN A 14 56.00 69.14 20.94
N THR A 15 56.81 68.62 21.86
CA THR A 15 56.62 67.28 22.43
C THR A 15 55.39 67.24 23.34
N GLU A 16 55.14 68.28 24.12
CA GLU A 16 53.92 68.43 24.94
C GLU A 16 52.67 68.48 24.07
N LYS A 17 52.67 69.25 22.98
CA LYS A 17 51.55 69.26 22.02
C LYS A 17 51.33 67.90 21.36
N ALA A 18 52.40 67.21 20.99
CA ALA A 18 52.29 65.87 20.41
C ALA A 18 51.75 64.86 21.44
N LEU A 19 52.16 64.98 22.70
CA LEU A 19 51.65 64.18 23.80
C LEU A 19 50.16 64.45 24.04
N ASP A 20 49.72 65.70 24.05
CA ASP A 20 48.31 66.07 24.19
C ASP A 20 47.45 65.52 23.05
N ILE A 21 47.96 65.55 21.81
CA ILE A 21 47.28 64.95 20.65
C ILE A 21 47.13 63.44 20.86
N GLN A 22 48.21 62.74 21.26
CA GLN A 22 48.15 61.30 21.50
C GLN A 22 47.22 60.93 22.66
N ILE A 23 47.20 61.73 23.74
CA ILE A 23 46.27 61.53 24.86
C ILE A 23 44.83 61.68 24.39
N ASN A 24 44.53 62.67 23.56
CA ASN A 24 43.19 62.86 23.00
C ASN A 24 42.80 61.70 22.07
N GLU A 25 43.70 61.24 21.20
CA GLU A 25 43.46 60.09 20.31
C GLU A 25 43.21 58.79 21.09
N ILE A 26 43.98 58.54 22.16
CA ILE A 26 43.76 57.40 23.06
C ILE A 26 42.39 57.51 23.74
N THR A 27 42.07 58.68 24.27
CA THR A 27 40.78 58.92 24.95
C THR A 27 39.60 58.72 24.00
N GLU A 28 39.70 59.19 22.76
CA GLU A 28 38.68 58.97 21.73
C GLU A 28 38.54 57.48 21.36
N ALA A 29 39.66 56.78 21.22
CA ALA A 29 39.66 55.35 20.92
C ALA A 29 39.05 54.53 22.08
N GLU A 30 39.37 54.85 23.33
CA GLU A 30 38.80 54.22 24.53
C GLU A 30 37.29 54.45 24.62
N ASN A 31 36.83 55.67 24.40
CA ASN A 31 35.40 56.00 24.36
C ASN A 31 34.67 55.21 23.27
N LYS A 32 35.29 55.09 22.08
CA LYS A 32 34.73 54.32 20.97
C LYS A 32 34.68 52.82 21.27
N ILE A 33 35.70 52.27 21.90
CA ILE A 33 35.70 50.87 22.36
C ILE A 33 34.60 50.64 23.40
N SER A 34 34.42 51.56 24.34
CA SER A 34 33.37 51.48 25.35
C SER A 34 31.98 51.48 24.73
N GLN A 35 31.72 52.39 23.78
CA GLN A 35 30.45 52.44 23.03
C GLN A 35 30.21 51.14 22.25
N LEU A 36 31.19 50.67 21.49
CA LEU A 36 31.09 49.42 20.72
C LEU A 36 30.89 48.18 21.61
N ALA A 37 31.45 48.19 22.82
CA ALA A 37 31.24 47.12 23.78
C ALA A 37 29.81 47.10 24.35
N GLN A 38 29.18 48.27 24.52
CA GLN A 38 27.79 48.40 24.94
C GLN A 38 26.80 48.03 23.82
N ASP A 39 27.14 48.36 22.57
CA ASP A 39 26.32 48.07 21.39
C ASP A 39 26.44 46.61 20.91
N LYS A 40 27.30 45.80 21.55
CA LYS A 40 27.51 44.41 21.17
C LYS A 40 26.22 43.61 21.38
N PRO A 41 25.69 42.94 20.33
CA PRO A 41 24.55 42.04 20.49
C PRO A 41 24.87 40.96 21.51
N ASP A 42 23.91 40.68 22.39
CA ASP A 42 24.06 39.62 23.38
C ASP A 42 24.35 38.29 22.67
N SER A 43 25.47 37.67 23.06
CA SER A 43 25.91 36.40 22.50
C SER A 43 24.88 35.29 22.74
N ALA A 44 24.09 35.36 23.81
CA ALA A 44 23.00 34.42 24.07
C ALA A 44 21.91 34.56 23.01
N VAL A 45 21.52 35.79 22.66
CA VAL A 45 20.53 36.08 21.61
C VAL A 45 21.01 35.57 20.25
N LEU A 46 22.29 35.76 19.91
CA LEU A 46 22.84 35.23 18.64
C LEU A 46 22.79 33.70 18.58
N MET A 47 23.07 33.03 19.70
CA MET A 47 22.99 31.57 19.79
C MET A 47 21.54 31.08 19.69
N GLU A 48 20.59 31.76 20.33
CA GLU A 48 19.15 31.46 20.22
C GLU A 48 18.63 31.60 18.80
N VAL A 49 19.01 32.68 18.09
CA VAL A 49 18.66 32.88 16.68
C VAL A 49 19.24 31.75 15.81
N GLY A 50 20.48 31.34 16.04
CA GLY A 50 21.11 30.22 15.33
C GLY A 50 20.39 28.89 15.58
N ASN A 51 19.99 28.63 16.83
CA ASN A 51 19.23 27.45 17.22
C ASN A 51 17.84 27.44 16.58
N TRP A 52 17.13 28.57 16.63
CA TRP A 52 15.82 28.76 16.00
C TRP A 52 15.90 28.52 14.49
N TYR A 53 16.90 29.10 13.81
CA TYR A 53 17.09 28.94 12.37
C TYR A 53 17.33 27.47 12.00
N THR A 54 18.15 26.77 12.80
CA THR A 54 18.41 25.34 12.61
C THR A 54 17.15 24.51 12.83
N HIS A 55 16.37 24.82 13.87
CA HIS A 55 15.10 24.15 14.15
C HIS A 55 14.08 24.37 13.03
N ARG A 56 13.92 25.61 12.56
CA ARG A 56 13.04 25.95 11.44
C ARG A 56 13.43 25.17 10.18
N ASN A 57 14.70 25.14 9.82
CA ASN A 57 15.16 24.40 8.64
C ASN A 57 14.92 22.89 8.76
N ASN A 58 15.03 22.32 9.97
CA ASN A 58 14.66 20.93 10.23
C ASN A 58 13.15 20.71 10.02
N LEU A 59 12.31 21.61 10.56
CA LEU A 59 10.86 21.54 10.39
C LEU A 59 10.46 21.67 8.92
N GLU A 60 11.03 22.60 8.16
CA GLU A 60 10.77 22.77 6.72
C GLU A 60 11.14 21.51 5.92
N ARG A 61 12.29 20.89 6.22
CA ARG A 61 12.68 19.62 5.60
C ARG A 61 11.71 18.49 5.94
N ASN A 62 11.31 18.39 7.21
CA ASN A 62 10.35 17.37 7.64
C ASN A 62 8.99 17.59 6.97
N LEU A 63 8.50 18.82 6.94
CA LEU A 63 7.24 19.18 6.28
C LEU A 63 7.28 18.80 4.80
N LYS A 64 8.35 19.14 4.09
CA LYS A 64 8.51 18.78 2.68
C LYS A 64 8.52 17.26 2.48
N ARG A 65 9.26 16.52 3.30
CA ARG A 65 9.29 15.06 3.24
C ARG A 65 7.90 14.46 3.47
N ASP A 66 7.19 14.97 4.47
CA ASP A 66 5.87 14.45 4.84
C ASP A 66 4.82 14.80 3.76
N GLN A 67 4.94 15.97 3.12
CA GLN A 67 4.17 16.34 1.93
C GLN A 67 4.44 15.41 0.74
N ASP A 68 5.72 15.19 0.39
CA ASP A 68 6.11 14.29 -0.70
C ASP A 68 5.60 12.86 -0.46
N GLN A 69 5.60 12.42 0.81
CA GLN A 69 5.09 11.12 1.21
C GLN A 69 3.55 11.03 1.14
N ALA A 70 2.85 12.11 1.53
CA ALA A 70 1.40 12.19 1.41
C ALA A 70 0.96 12.16 -0.07
N ASP A 71 1.62 12.92 -0.93
CA ASP A 71 1.37 12.95 -2.38
C ASP A 71 1.58 11.57 -3.00
N LYS A 72 2.65 10.88 -2.60
CA LYS A 72 2.91 9.50 -3.03
C LYS A 72 1.77 8.56 -2.63
N TYR A 73 1.31 8.62 -1.38
CA TYR A 73 0.20 7.77 -0.94
C TYR A 73 -1.11 8.13 -1.63
N GLN A 74 -1.39 9.41 -1.86
CA GLN A 74 -2.58 9.86 -2.58
C GLN A 74 -2.60 9.34 -4.02
N GLN A 75 -1.46 9.35 -4.72
CA GLN A 75 -1.34 8.75 -6.06
C GLN A 75 -1.53 7.23 -6.04
N LEU A 76 -0.98 6.54 -5.03
CA LEU A 76 -1.16 5.09 -4.88
C LEU A 76 -2.63 4.72 -4.63
N ILE A 77 -3.31 5.46 -3.76
CA ILE A 77 -4.75 5.30 -3.48
C ILE A 77 -5.55 5.53 -4.75
N LYS A 78 -5.32 6.63 -5.46
CA LYS A 78 -6.02 6.95 -6.72
C LYS A 78 -5.90 5.81 -7.73
N ARG A 79 -4.68 5.32 -7.95
CA ARG A 79 -4.44 4.18 -8.85
C ARG A 79 -5.16 2.90 -8.37
N GLY A 80 -5.25 2.69 -7.05
CA GLY A 80 -5.98 1.56 -6.48
C GLY A 80 -7.48 1.63 -6.72
N VAL A 81 -8.06 2.79 -6.55
CA VAL A 81 -9.48 3.02 -6.84
C VAL A 81 -9.76 2.79 -8.33
N GLU A 82 -8.90 3.28 -9.22
CA GLU A 82 -9.02 3.05 -10.67
C GLU A 82 -8.90 1.56 -11.05
N GLU A 83 -7.91 0.85 -10.51
CA GLU A 83 -7.74 -0.59 -10.73
C GLU A 83 -8.95 -1.40 -10.23
N LEU A 84 -9.52 -1.03 -9.08
CA LEU A 84 -10.71 -1.69 -8.51
C LEU A 84 -11.99 -1.37 -9.27
N ALA A 85 -12.12 -0.14 -9.80
CA ALA A 85 -13.25 0.27 -10.64
C ALA A 85 -13.29 -0.52 -11.95
N ILE A 86 -12.14 -0.80 -12.57
CA ILE A 86 -12.04 -1.67 -13.76
C ILE A 86 -12.56 -3.08 -13.46
N LEU A 87 -12.31 -3.59 -12.24
CA LEU A 87 -12.79 -4.89 -11.80
C LEU A 87 -14.26 -4.88 -11.34
N GLN A 88 -14.94 -3.72 -11.38
CA GLN A 88 -16.29 -3.53 -10.85
C GLN A 88 -16.45 -4.02 -9.40
N VAL A 89 -15.38 -3.87 -8.61
CA VAL A 89 -15.35 -4.32 -7.23
C VAL A 89 -15.69 -3.17 -6.30
N ASP A 90 -16.77 -3.33 -5.54
CA ASP A 90 -17.06 -2.51 -4.38
C ASP A 90 -16.25 -3.00 -3.18
N VAL A 91 -15.34 -2.17 -2.68
CA VAL A 91 -14.39 -2.52 -1.60
C VAL A 91 -15.11 -2.82 -0.27
N GLU A 92 -16.28 -2.23 -0.03
CA GLU A 92 -17.01 -2.44 1.21
C GLU A 92 -17.69 -3.81 1.21
N THR A 93 -18.31 -4.17 0.08
CA THR A 93 -19.12 -5.38 -0.06
C THR A 93 -18.37 -6.56 -0.70
N TYR A 94 -17.12 -6.35 -1.14
CA TYR A 94 -16.34 -7.33 -1.89
C TYR A 94 -16.25 -8.70 -1.20
N THR A 95 -15.88 -8.70 0.08
CA THR A 95 -15.68 -9.95 0.84
C THR A 95 -16.97 -10.77 0.88
N ALA A 96 -18.09 -10.15 1.23
CA ALA A 96 -19.39 -10.82 1.30
C ALA A 96 -19.85 -11.28 -0.09
N THR A 97 -19.67 -10.44 -1.12
CA THR A 97 -20.04 -10.77 -2.50
C THR A 97 -19.22 -11.94 -3.03
N TYR A 98 -17.92 -11.96 -2.78
CA TYR A 98 -17.04 -13.07 -3.14
C TYR A 98 -17.47 -14.37 -2.44
N GLU A 99 -17.68 -14.32 -1.13
CA GLU A 99 -18.08 -15.49 -0.34
C GLU A 99 -19.41 -16.08 -0.82
N GLN A 100 -20.38 -15.21 -1.11
CA GLN A 100 -21.67 -15.64 -1.67
C GLN A 100 -21.53 -16.29 -3.05
N LYS A 101 -20.79 -15.66 -3.98
CA LYS A 101 -20.54 -16.22 -5.31
C LYS A 101 -19.79 -17.56 -5.24
N MET A 102 -18.77 -17.63 -4.39
CA MET A 102 -17.99 -18.85 -4.19
C MET A 102 -18.86 -19.97 -3.60
N LEU A 103 -19.70 -19.66 -2.61
CA LEU A 103 -20.63 -20.62 -2.02
C LEU A 103 -21.60 -21.17 -3.08
N GLN A 104 -22.16 -20.31 -3.93
CA GLN A 104 -23.05 -20.72 -5.02
C GLN A 104 -22.36 -21.64 -6.01
N LEU A 105 -21.15 -21.31 -6.44
CA LEU A 105 -20.37 -22.13 -7.37
C LEU A 105 -19.99 -23.50 -6.77
N VAL A 106 -19.63 -23.54 -5.49
CA VAL A 106 -19.30 -24.79 -4.78
C VAL A 106 -20.55 -25.66 -4.61
N GLN A 107 -21.70 -25.07 -4.29
CA GLN A 107 -22.98 -25.78 -4.22
C GLN A 107 -23.39 -26.32 -5.59
N HIS A 108 -23.26 -25.50 -6.65
CA HIS A 108 -23.57 -25.91 -8.01
C HIS A 108 -22.66 -27.05 -8.48
N ARG A 109 -21.36 -26.98 -8.18
CA ARG A 109 -20.40 -28.07 -8.42
C ARG A 109 -20.85 -29.37 -7.79
N LYS A 110 -21.26 -29.33 -6.52
CA LYS A 110 -21.72 -30.51 -5.79
C LYS A 110 -22.96 -31.10 -6.47
N ALA A 111 -23.95 -30.27 -6.80
CA ALA A 111 -25.15 -30.70 -7.50
C ALA A 111 -24.85 -31.33 -8.87
N LEU A 112 -23.94 -30.75 -9.65
CA LEU A 112 -23.48 -31.32 -10.93
C LEU A 112 -22.76 -32.65 -10.75
N ASN A 113 -21.96 -32.79 -9.69
CA ASN A 113 -21.31 -34.06 -9.38
C ASN A 113 -22.31 -35.15 -9.01
N ASP A 114 -23.30 -34.83 -8.18
CA ASP A 114 -24.37 -35.75 -7.79
C ASP A 114 -25.24 -36.15 -9.01
N LEU A 115 -25.50 -35.19 -9.91
CA LEU A 115 -26.18 -35.45 -11.19
C LEU A 115 -25.37 -36.39 -12.09
N LYS A 116 -24.06 -36.15 -12.25
CA LYS A 116 -23.18 -37.03 -13.04
C LYS A 116 -23.17 -38.46 -12.50
N ASN A 117 -23.06 -38.62 -11.18
CA ASN A 117 -23.12 -39.95 -10.54
C ASN A 117 -24.46 -40.64 -10.82
N THR A 118 -25.57 -39.91 -10.73
CA THR A 118 -26.90 -40.44 -11.00
C THR A 118 -27.03 -40.89 -12.45
N LEU A 119 -26.56 -40.08 -13.40
CA LEU A 119 -26.60 -40.41 -14.83
C LEU A 119 -25.66 -41.57 -15.18
N GLU A 120 -24.50 -41.71 -14.51
CA GLU A 120 -23.63 -42.88 -14.69
C GLU A 120 -24.30 -44.17 -14.23
N VAL A 121 -24.97 -44.14 -13.07
CA VAL A 121 -25.73 -45.31 -12.57
C VAL A 121 -26.86 -45.65 -13.55
N GLN A 122 -27.60 -44.65 -14.05
CA GLN A 122 -28.66 -44.87 -15.04
C GLN A 122 -28.14 -45.51 -16.33
N GLN A 123 -27.00 -45.02 -16.85
CA GLN A 123 -26.39 -45.58 -18.06
C GLN A 123 -25.94 -47.03 -17.84
N LYS A 124 -25.35 -47.36 -16.69
CA LYS A 124 -24.94 -48.74 -16.37
C LYS A 124 -26.14 -49.66 -16.22
N LEU A 125 -27.20 -49.21 -15.54
CA LEU A 125 -28.45 -49.96 -15.42
C LEU A 125 -29.07 -50.21 -16.80
N ALA A 126 -29.01 -49.22 -17.70
CA ALA A 126 -29.45 -49.37 -19.07
C ALA A 126 -28.64 -50.46 -19.81
N GLN A 127 -27.31 -50.40 -19.73
CA GLN A 127 -26.42 -51.42 -20.30
C GLN A 127 -26.74 -52.83 -19.78
N TYR A 128 -26.84 -53.01 -18.46
CA TYR A 128 -27.17 -54.33 -17.88
C TYR A 128 -28.51 -54.87 -18.33
N ALA A 129 -29.52 -54.01 -18.46
CA ALA A 129 -30.83 -54.44 -18.95
C ALA A 129 -30.91 -54.60 -20.48
N HIS A 130 -29.99 -54.01 -21.26
CA HIS A 130 -29.83 -54.35 -22.67
C HIS A 130 -29.14 -55.72 -22.88
N GLU A 131 -28.23 -56.09 -21.97
CA GLU A 131 -27.49 -57.37 -22.01
C GLU A 131 -28.27 -58.56 -21.43
N LEU A 132 -29.43 -58.32 -20.80
CA LEU A 132 -30.31 -59.33 -20.20
C LEU A 132 -30.95 -60.23 -21.27
N LYS A 133 -30.76 -61.55 -21.13
CA LYS A 133 -31.34 -62.58 -22.02
C LYS A 133 -32.22 -63.54 -21.21
N ASP A 134 -33.37 -63.90 -21.77
CA ASP A 134 -34.27 -64.89 -21.16
C ASP A 134 -33.53 -66.22 -20.92
N GLY A 135 -33.68 -66.78 -19.71
CA GLY A 135 -33.03 -68.03 -19.30
C GLY A 135 -31.58 -67.89 -18.84
N THR A 136 -31.05 -66.66 -18.74
CA THR A 136 -29.75 -66.41 -18.10
C THR A 136 -29.94 -65.71 -16.74
N PRO A 137 -29.15 -66.05 -15.70
CA PRO A 137 -29.22 -65.37 -14.41
C PRO A 137 -28.88 -63.89 -14.54
N CYS A 138 -29.73 -63.01 -14.02
CA CYS A 138 -29.49 -61.57 -14.04
C CYS A 138 -28.22 -61.21 -13.24
N PRO A 139 -27.28 -60.39 -13.78
CA PRO A 139 -26.05 -60.02 -13.08
C PRO A 139 -26.28 -59.16 -11.82
N LEU A 140 -27.47 -58.56 -11.67
CA LEU A 140 -27.80 -57.70 -10.53
C LEU A 140 -28.56 -58.43 -9.40
N CYS A 141 -29.33 -59.48 -9.71
CA CYS A 141 -30.17 -60.17 -8.72
C CYS A 141 -30.13 -61.71 -8.76
N GLY A 142 -29.47 -62.31 -9.74
CA GLY A 142 -29.29 -63.77 -9.86
C GLY A 142 -30.52 -64.57 -10.33
N SER A 143 -31.66 -63.91 -10.58
CA SER A 143 -32.89 -64.58 -11.07
C SER A 143 -32.82 -64.87 -12.57
N GLU A 144 -33.36 -66.01 -12.99
CA GLU A 144 -33.56 -66.38 -14.41
C GLU A 144 -34.85 -65.79 -15.00
N HIS A 145 -35.76 -65.30 -14.14
CA HIS A 145 -36.99 -64.62 -14.52
C HIS A 145 -36.90 -63.13 -14.18
N HIS A 146 -37.04 -62.26 -15.18
CA HIS A 146 -36.96 -60.81 -15.04
C HIS A 146 -38.25 -60.10 -15.49
N PRO A 147 -38.69 -59.03 -14.79
CA PRO A 147 -39.81 -58.20 -15.23
C PRO A 147 -39.54 -57.59 -16.62
N LYS A 148 -40.61 -57.37 -17.40
CA LYS A 148 -40.51 -56.80 -18.75
C LYS A 148 -39.99 -55.35 -18.70
N ILE A 149 -38.79 -55.13 -19.23
CA ILE A 149 -38.15 -53.81 -19.34
C ILE A 149 -38.99 -52.93 -20.28
N THR A 150 -39.51 -51.81 -19.77
CA THR A 150 -40.55 -51.04 -20.48
C THR A 150 -40.03 -49.82 -21.24
N HIS A 151 -38.88 -49.24 -20.88
CA HIS A 151 -38.12 -48.29 -21.69
C HIS A 151 -36.83 -47.96 -20.94
N GLN A 152 -35.71 -47.78 -21.64
CA GLN A 152 -34.51 -47.14 -21.09
C GLN A 152 -34.37 -45.78 -21.77
N GLU A 153 -34.22 -44.70 -21.00
CA GLU A 153 -33.82 -43.42 -21.57
C GLU A 153 -32.33 -43.46 -21.92
N ASP A 154 -31.99 -43.04 -23.14
CA ASP A 154 -30.61 -42.69 -23.47
C ASP A 154 -30.23 -41.40 -22.73
N VAL A 155 -29.27 -41.50 -21.82
CA VAL A 155 -28.80 -40.38 -21.00
C VAL A 155 -27.49 -39.79 -21.50
N THR A 156 -26.97 -40.22 -22.66
CA THR A 156 -25.68 -39.79 -23.21
C THR A 156 -25.60 -38.26 -23.36
N ASP A 157 -26.64 -37.64 -23.93
CA ASP A 157 -26.70 -36.18 -24.08
C ASP A 157 -26.72 -35.46 -22.74
N LYS A 158 -27.48 -35.98 -21.76
CA LYS A 158 -27.56 -35.43 -20.39
C LYS A 158 -26.21 -35.53 -19.69
N GLN A 159 -25.47 -36.64 -19.87
CA GLN A 159 -24.13 -36.84 -19.31
C GLN A 159 -23.13 -35.83 -19.90
N GLN A 160 -23.16 -35.64 -21.22
CA GLN A 160 -22.28 -34.69 -21.89
C GLN A 160 -22.57 -33.25 -21.45
N GLN A 161 -23.85 -32.87 -21.33
CA GLN A 161 -24.24 -31.56 -20.82
C GLN A 161 -23.78 -31.35 -19.38
N ALA A 162 -24.01 -32.32 -18.49
CA ALA A 162 -23.58 -32.23 -17.09
C ALA A 162 -22.05 -32.13 -16.96
N LYS A 163 -21.30 -32.80 -17.84
CA LYS A 163 -19.83 -32.70 -17.91
C LYS A 163 -19.38 -31.29 -18.32
N VAL A 164 -19.95 -30.74 -19.39
CA VAL A 164 -19.62 -29.38 -19.87
C VAL A 164 -19.97 -28.32 -18.82
N GLN A 165 -21.12 -28.45 -18.16
CA GLN A 165 -21.51 -27.56 -17.07
C GLN A 165 -20.55 -27.65 -15.89
N TYR A 166 -20.09 -28.86 -15.54
CA TYR A 166 -19.12 -29.07 -14.47
C TYR A 166 -17.78 -28.39 -14.78
N GLU A 167 -17.24 -28.61 -15.99
CA GLU A 167 -15.99 -27.99 -16.44
C GLU A 167 -16.08 -26.46 -16.48
N THR A 168 -17.23 -25.93 -16.93
CA THR A 168 -17.51 -24.49 -16.94
C THR A 168 -17.55 -23.92 -15.52
N ASN A 169 -18.19 -24.63 -14.58
CA ASN A 169 -18.27 -24.22 -13.19
C ASN A 169 -16.89 -24.25 -12.48
N GLU A 170 -16.06 -25.26 -12.76
CA GLU A 170 -14.68 -25.32 -12.26
C GLU A 170 -13.84 -24.16 -12.81
N ALA A 171 -13.96 -23.84 -14.10
CA ALA A 171 -13.30 -22.69 -14.70
C ALA A 171 -13.76 -21.35 -14.07
N ALA A 172 -15.04 -21.24 -13.72
CA ALA A 172 -15.58 -20.08 -13.03
C ALA A 172 -15.04 -19.95 -11.59
N ILE A 173 -14.94 -21.05 -10.84
CA ILE A 173 -14.33 -21.07 -9.49
C ILE A 173 -12.88 -20.57 -9.56
N HIS A 174 -12.08 -21.14 -10.44
CA HIS A 174 -10.67 -20.75 -10.57
C HIS A 174 -10.49 -19.30 -11.07
N THR A 175 -11.37 -18.83 -11.94
CA THR A 175 -11.39 -17.41 -12.35
C THR A 175 -11.69 -16.50 -11.16
N LEU A 176 -12.70 -16.84 -10.36
CA LEU A 176 -13.10 -16.07 -9.19
C LEU A 176 -11.99 -16.05 -8.12
N GLU A 177 -11.28 -17.15 -7.91
CA GLU A 177 -10.10 -17.22 -7.02
C GLU A 177 -8.97 -16.29 -7.49
N LYS A 178 -8.66 -16.31 -8.80
CA LYS A 178 -7.66 -15.40 -9.38
C LYS A 178 -8.04 -13.93 -9.25
N GLU A 179 -9.32 -13.61 -9.41
CA GLU A 179 -9.82 -12.25 -9.19
C GLU A 179 -9.66 -11.83 -7.73
N LYS A 180 -9.94 -12.73 -6.79
CA LYS A 180 -9.68 -12.48 -5.37
C LYS A 180 -8.23 -12.24 -5.04
N ASP A 181 -7.33 -13.04 -5.57
CA ASP A 181 -5.90 -12.83 -5.32
C ASP A 181 -5.43 -11.49 -5.87
N LYS A 182 -5.92 -11.08 -7.05
CA LYS A 182 -5.64 -9.75 -7.62
C LYS A 182 -6.18 -8.62 -6.74
N VAL A 183 -7.43 -8.71 -6.30
CA VAL A 183 -8.04 -7.70 -5.43
C VAL A 183 -7.28 -7.61 -4.09
N LEU A 184 -6.96 -8.76 -3.47
CA LEU A 184 -6.19 -8.80 -2.23
C LEU A 184 -4.77 -8.25 -2.40
N ASP A 185 -4.12 -8.48 -3.53
CA ASP A 185 -2.81 -7.92 -3.85
C ASP A 185 -2.87 -6.39 -3.99
N ILE A 186 -3.90 -5.86 -4.67
CA ILE A 186 -4.15 -4.41 -4.77
C ILE A 186 -4.37 -3.79 -3.38
N LEU A 187 -5.16 -4.45 -2.54
CA LEU A 187 -5.43 -3.98 -1.16
C LEU A 187 -4.17 -4.05 -0.27
N ARG A 188 -3.38 -5.12 -0.36
CA ARG A 188 -2.15 -5.33 0.41
C ARG A 188 -1.02 -4.37 0.03
N LYS A 189 -0.73 -4.23 -1.26
CA LYS A 189 0.33 -3.34 -1.78
C LYS A 189 0.12 -1.87 -1.42
N LYS A 190 -1.11 -1.48 -1.05
CA LYS A 190 -1.52 -0.10 -0.82
C LYS A 190 -1.77 0.24 0.65
N GLY A 191 -1.38 -0.66 1.58
CA GLY A 191 -1.41 -0.37 3.02
C GLY A 191 -2.80 -0.33 3.63
N ILE A 192 -3.83 -0.80 2.92
CA ILE A 192 -5.17 -1.01 3.48
C ILE A 192 -5.12 -2.32 4.30
N GLN A 193 -4.37 -2.32 5.40
CA GLN A 193 -4.62 -3.31 6.44
C GLN A 193 -5.97 -2.94 7.04
N ARG A 194 -7.04 -3.66 6.64
CA ARG A 194 -8.22 -3.74 7.49
C ARG A 194 -7.70 -4.11 8.88
N LYS A 195 -7.88 -3.23 9.86
CA LYS A 195 -7.95 -3.68 11.25
C LYS A 195 -9.00 -4.78 11.24
N THR A 196 -8.55 -6.00 11.48
CA THR A 196 -9.42 -7.12 11.80
C THR A 196 -10.33 -6.64 12.93
N ILE A 197 -11.62 -6.54 12.65
CA ILE A 197 -12.65 -6.45 13.68
C ILE A 197 -12.78 -7.84 14.29
#